data_AF-A0A1G5XII8-F1
#
_entry.id   AF-A0A1G5XII8-F1
#
_cell.length_a   1.000
_cell.length_b   1.000
_cell.length_c   1.000
_cell.angle_alpha   90.00
_cell.angle_beta   90.00
_cell.angle_gamma   90.00
#
_symmetry.space_group_name_H-M   'P 1'
#
loop_
_entity.id
_entity.type
_entity.pdbx_description
1 polymer ?
#
loop_
_entity_poly.entity_id
_entity_poly.type
_entity_poly.pdbx_seq_one_letter_code
_entity_poly.pdbx_strand_id
1 'polypeptide(L)'
;MAKLNKDEFNGMIFKRINDLISDYKLIKQNELIAVALSGGKDSVLTLHALKGYQEYEDFDLVAISVDEGIEGYRPHGISSAVNNAEALGVELIQKSFLEEEGFALDDIYQDFKSACIPCGVFRRNILNKTAYELGASKIATGHNLDDEIQSFLMSFARGDTIKFSKFGPELDVIHPKLIPRIKPLWNTSEKDVGLWAVLNDIDIHLDECPYSHLSLRAKIKEFLNNSEDAYPGLKNNIMESFKKILTFENDIQANLNECKLCGEPTSSEICKACEIKQLVSQDCESHVSDE
;
A
#
# COMPACT_ATOMS: atom_id res chain seq x y z
N MET A 1 35.12 8.65 -3.11
CA MET A 1 33.65 8.65 -3.13
C MET A 1 33.20 9.05 -4.52
N ALA A 2 32.56 8.14 -5.27
CA ALA A 2 31.95 8.52 -6.54
C ALA A 2 30.85 9.56 -6.25
N LYS A 3 30.87 10.70 -6.94
CA LYS A 3 29.74 11.64 -6.88
C LYS A 3 28.56 10.96 -7.56
N LEU A 4 27.47 10.77 -6.83
CA LEU A 4 26.23 10.28 -7.40
C LEU A 4 25.69 11.34 -8.38
N ASN A 5 25.55 10.98 -9.65
CA ASN A 5 24.92 11.84 -10.65
C ASN A 5 23.40 11.66 -10.57
N LYS A 6 22.66 12.76 -10.37
CA LYS A 6 21.21 12.77 -10.23
C LYS A 6 20.50 12.14 -11.43
N ASP A 7 20.91 12.50 -12.65
CA ASP A 7 20.24 12.04 -13.87
C ASP A 7 20.50 10.56 -14.13
N GLU A 8 21.73 10.10 -13.89
CA GLU A 8 22.09 8.68 -13.98
C GLU A 8 21.33 7.84 -12.94
N PHE A 9 21.19 8.35 -11.72
CA PHE A 9 20.44 7.68 -10.67
C PHE A 9 18.94 7.60 -11.01
N ASN A 10 18.34 8.71 -11.45
CA ASN A 10 16.96 8.73 -11.90
C ASN A 10 16.75 7.73 -13.06
N GLY A 11 17.60 7.78 -14.10
CA GLY A 11 17.52 6.86 -15.22
C GLY A 11 17.59 5.39 -14.78
N MET A 12 18.46 5.05 -13.81
CA MET A 12 18.54 3.71 -13.24
C MET A 12 17.26 3.29 -12.51
N ILE A 13 16.68 4.17 -11.68
CA ILE A 13 15.47 3.86 -10.91
C ILE A 13 14.25 3.70 -11.81
N PHE A 14 13.99 4.66 -12.70
CA PHE A 14 12.86 4.58 -13.61
C PHE A 14 12.99 3.41 -14.57
N LYS A 15 14.20 3.12 -15.09
CA LYS A 15 14.43 1.92 -15.88
C LYS A 15 14.08 0.65 -15.11
N ARG A 16 14.53 0.51 -13.85
CA ARG A 16 14.22 -0.68 -13.03
C ARG A 16 12.71 -0.87 -12.85
N ILE A 17 11.97 0.22 -12.63
CA ILE A 17 10.51 0.18 -12.45
C ILE A 17 9.82 -0.15 -13.78
N ASN A 18 10.24 0.48 -14.89
CA ASN A 18 9.69 0.24 -16.22
C ASN A 18 9.93 -1.20 -16.69
N ASP A 19 11.15 -1.72 -16.45
CA ASP A 19 11.52 -3.12 -16.74
C ASP A 19 10.60 -4.06 -15.94
N LEU A 20 10.36 -3.79 -14.65
CA LEU A 20 9.43 -4.59 -13.83
C LEU A 20 7.99 -4.55 -14.39
N ILE A 21 7.47 -3.36 -14.70
CA ILE A 21 6.12 -3.19 -15.25
C ILE A 21 5.99 -3.98 -16.56
N SER A 22 7.01 -3.93 -17.41
CA SER A 22 7.06 -4.63 -18.71
C SER A 22 7.16 -6.15 -18.54
N ASP A 23 8.10 -6.62 -17.73
CA ASP A 23 8.40 -8.05 -17.52
C ASP A 23 7.18 -8.79 -16.96
N TYR A 24 6.46 -8.17 -16.03
CA TYR A 24 5.26 -8.74 -15.42
C TYR A 24 3.96 -8.31 -16.09
N LYS A 25 4.02 -7.44 -17.12
CA LYS A 25 2.84 -6.89 -17.81
C LYS A 25 1.82 -6.28 -16.84
N LEU A 26 2.32 -5.54 -15.84
CA LEU A 26 1.53 -4.99 -14.75
C LEU A 26 0.48 -3.99 -15.23
N ILE A 27 0.69 -3.36 -16.38
CA ILE A 27 -0.23 -2.39 -16.99
C ILE A 27 -0.43 -2.78 -18.45
N LYS A 28 -1.66 -2.67 -18.94
CA LYS A 28 -2.02 -2.93 -20.32
C LYS A 28 -2.68 -1.70 -20.94
N GLN A 29 -2.69 -1.67 -22.27
CA GLN A 29 -3.30 -0.59 -23.03
C GLN A 29 -4.77 -0.35 -22.66
N ASN A 30 -5.17 0.92 -22.55
CA ASN A 30 -6.51 1.41 -22.22
C ASN A 30 -7.02 0.97 -20.83
N GLU A 31 -6.14 0.55 -19.91
CA GLU A 31 -6.51 0.34 -18.52
C GLU A 31 -6.60 1.68 -17.77
N LEU A 32 -7.52 1.77 -16.81
CA LEU A 32 -7.50 2.85 -15.80
C LEU A 32 -6.76 2.34 -14.57
N ILE A 33 -5.66 3.00 -14.19
CA ILE A 33 -4.83 2.61 -13.05
C ILE A 33 -5.05 3.61 -11.90
N ALA A 34 -5.55 3.11 -10.76
CA ALA A 34 -5.73 3.90 -9.56
C ALA A 34 -4.47 3.84 -8.67
N VAL A 35 -3.82 4.97 -8.40
CA VAL A 35 -2.66 5.03 -7.51
C VAL A 35 -3.12 5.31 -6.09
N ALA A 36 -2.82 4.40 -5.15
CA ALA A 36 -3.05 4.64 -3.73
C ALA A 36 -2.00 5.64 -3.19
N LEU A 37 -2.35 6.92 -3.18
CA LEU A 37 -1.44 8.03 -2.91
C LEU A 37 -1.56 8.51 -1.47
N SER A 38 -0.58 8.19 -0.63
CA SER A 38 -0.59 8.63 0.78
C SER A 38 0.21 9.92 1.03
N GLY A 39 0.89 10.46 0.01
CA GLY A 39 1.86 11.57 0.17
C GLY A 39 3.20 11.15 0.77
N GLY A 40 3.36 9.87 1.13
CA GLY A 40 4.66 9.33 1.54
C GLY A 40 5.54 9.02 0.33
N LYS A 41 6.86 9.04 0.53
CA LYS A 41 7.89 8.84 -0.51
C LYS A 41 7.60 7.72 -1.50
N ASP A 42 7.15 6.56 -1.01
CA ASP A 42 6.95 5.38 -1.85
C ASP A 42 5.72 5.52 -2.76
N SER A 43 4.62 6.05 -2.22
CA SER A 43 3.41 6.31 -3.02
C SER A 43 3.62 7.42 -4.05
N VAL A 44 4.42 8.44 -3.70
CA VAL A 44 4.76 9.54 -4.59
C VAL A 44 5.68 9.06 -5.71
N LEU A 45 6.74 8.31 -5.41
CA LEU A 45 7.57 7.71 -6.47
C LEU A 45 6.74 6.81 -7.39
N THR A 46 5.79 6.05 -6.85
CA THR A 46 4.89 5.22 -7.66
C THR A 46 4.10 6.07 -8.66
N LEU A 47 3.53 7.20 -8.21
CA LEU A 47 2.81 8.13 -9.07
C LEU A 47 3.72 8.70 -10.18
N HIS A 48 4.91 9.19 -9.82
CA HIS A 48 5.89 9.74 -10.77
C HIS A 48 6.35 8.70 -11.79
N ALA A 49 6.65 7.48 -11.33
CA ALA A 49 7.08 6.37 -12.19
C ALA A 49 6.00 5.98 -13.19
N LEU A 50 4.74 5.83 -12.74
CA LEU A 50 3.63 5.52 -13.62
C LEU A 50 3.32 6.66 -14.59
N LYS A 51 3.41 7.91 -14.14
CA LYS A 51 3.24 9.07 -15.02
C LYS A 51 4.27 9.08 -16.15
N GLY A 52 5.54 8.79 -15.84
CA GLY A 52 6.59 8.61 -16.84
C GLY A 52 6.37 7.38 -17.72
N TYR A 53 5.78 6.31 -17.19
CA TYR A 53 5.51 5.09 -17.95
C TYR A 53 4.44 5.28 -19.04
N GLN A 54 3.59 6.32 -18.94
CA GLN A 54 2.64 6.69 -20.03
C GLN A 54 3.33 7.05 -21.35
N GLU A 55 4.66 7.26 -21.37
CA GLU A 55 5.43 7.43 -22.62
C GLU A 55 5.59 6.11 -23.41
N TYR A 56 5.43 4.96 -22.76
CA TYR A 56 5.66 3.63 -23.34
C TYR A 56 4.37 2.84 -23.59
N GLU A 57 3.31 3.13 -22.84
CA GLU A 57 2.02 2.44 -22.91
C GLU A 57 0.89 3.46 -22.73
N ASP A 58 -0.23 3.25 -23.43
CA ASP A 58 -1.38 4.14 -23.39
C ASP A 58 -2.38 3.67 -22.33
N PHE A 59 -2.50 4.39 -21.22
CA PHE A 59 -3.39 4.07 -20.11
C PHE A 59 -3.73 5.32 -19.31
N ASP A 60 -4.81 5.29 -18.54
CA ASP A 60 -5.25 6.41 -17.72
C ASP A 60 -4.79 6.29 -16.26
N LEU A 61 -4.56 7.44 -15.61
CA LEU A 61 -4.16 7.52 -14.21
C LEU A 61 -5.16 8.35 -13.41
N VAL A 62 -5.53 7.80 -12.25
CA VAL A 62 -6.24 8.52 -11.19
C VAL A 62 -5.56 8.22 -9.86
N ALA A 63 -5.43 9.19 -8.97
CA ALA A 63 -4.91 9.00 -7.63
C ALA A 63 -6.06 8.94 -6.61
N ILE A 64 -5.89 8.12 -5.58
CA ILE A 64 -6.82 8.02 -4.46
C ILE A 64 -6.04 8.22 -3.16
N SER A 65 -6.41 9.22 -2.38
CA SER A 65 -5.88 9.45 -1.04
C SER A 65 -6.98 9.22 0.00
N VAL A 66 -6.63 8.54 1.09
CA VAL A 66 -7.54 8.29 2.21
C VAL A 66 -7.00 9.00 3.44
N ASP A 67 -7.78 9.90 4.03
CA ASP A 67 -7.50 10.52 5.33
C ASP A 67 -8.03 9.62 6.45
N GLU A 68 -7.12 8.99 7.19
CA GLU A 68 -7.47 8.15 8.33
C GLU A 68 -7.92 8.97 9.56
N GLY A 69 -7.77 10.29 9.57
CA GLY A 69 -8.13 11.16 10.69
C GLY A 69 -7.16 11.10 11.86
N ILE A 70 -5.85 11.06 11.58
CA ILE A 70 -4.79 11.11 12.60
C ILE A 70 -4.33 12.55 12.80
N GLU A 71 -4.64 13.14 13.94
CA GLU A 71 -4.36 14.54 14.25
C GLU A 71 -2.86 14.84 14.23
N GLY A 72 -2.47 15.99 13.67
CA GLY A 72 -1.07 16.43 13.58
C GLY A 72 -0.19 15.63 12.61
N TYR A 73 -0.67 14.52 12.07
CA TYR A 73 0.06 13.66 11.14
C TYR A 73 -0.50 13.75 9.72
N ARG A 74 -1.79 13.42 9.58
CA ARG A 74 -2.38 13.17 8.26
C ARG A 74 -2.51 14.39 7.34
N PRO A 75 -2.79 15.62 7.85
CA PRO A 75 -2.91 16.81 6.99
C PRO A 75 -1.68 17.07 6.10
N HIS A 76 -0.47 16.84 6.60
CA HIS A 76 0.75 16.99 5.81
C HIS A 76 0.85 15.96 4.68
N GLY A 77 0.47 14.71 4.96
CA GLY A 77 0.38 13.65 3.95
C GLY A 77 -0.64 13.94 2.86
N ILE A 78 -1.80 14.51 3.21
CA ILE A 78 -2.81 14.93 2.22
C ILE A 78 -2.28 16.08 1.36
N SER A 79 -1.67 17.11 1.97
CA SER A 79 -1.10 18.23 1.21
C SER A 79 -0.04 17.78 0.21
N SER A 80 0.87 16.90 0.61
CA SER A 80 1.89 16.35 -0.29
C SER A 80 1.26 15.52 -1.43
N ALA A 81 0.22 14.73 -1.14
CA ALA A 81 -0.52 14.00 -2.17
C ALA A 81 -1.17 14.94 -3.20
N VAL A 82 -1.83 16.02 -2.74
CA VAL A 82 -2.42 17.06 -3.60
C VAL A 82 -1.36 17.70 -4.49
N ASN A 83 -0.28 18.22 -3.88
CA ASN A 83 0.77 18.92 -4.60
C ASN A 83 1.41 18.07 -5.71
N ASN A 84 1.69 16.79 -5.43
CA ASN A 84 2.26 15.88 -6.42
C ASN A 84 1.27 15.52 -7.53
N ALA A 85 0.00 15.29 -7.20
CA ALA A 85 -1.02 14.97 -8.19
C ALA A 85 -1.27 16.17 -9.13
N GLU A 86 -1.39 17.38 -8.59
CA GLU A 86 -1.52 18.62 -9.37
C GLU A 86 -0.31 18.88 -10.26
N ALA A 87 0.91 18.73 -9.73
CA ALA A 87 2.15 18.93 -10.48
C ALA A 87 2.27 17.99 -11.69
N LEU A 88 1.70 16.79 -11.60
CA LEU A 88 1.71 15.78 -12.67
C LEU A 88 0.45 15.80 -13.54
N GLY A 89 -0.52 16.67 -13.23
CA GLY A 89 -1.81 16.72 -13.93
C GLY A 89 -2.62 15.44 -13.80
N VAL A 90 -2.57 14.78 -12.63
CA VAL A 90 -3.32 13.55 -12.32
C VAL A 90 -4.48 13.92 -11.39
N GLU A 91 -5.69 13.46 -11.72
CA GLU A 91 -6.86 13.67 -10.85
C GLU A 91 -6.65 12.97 -9.50
N LEU A 92 -6.98 13.66 -8.40
CA LEU A 92 -6.91 13.12 -7.05
C LEU A 92 -8.30 13.05 -6.41
N ILE A 93 -8.74 11.82 -6.14
CA ILE A 93 -9.94 11.54 -5.35
C ILE A 93 -9.54 11.44 -3.89
N GLN A 94 -10.07 12.35 -3.07
CA GLN A 94 -9.85 12.37 -1.63
C GLN A 94 -11.04 11.72 -0.93
N LYS A 95 -10.75 10.80 -0.01
CA LYS A 95 -11.71 10.13 0.86
C LYS A 95 -11.26 10.25 2.30
N SER A 96 -12.16 10.11 3.25
CA SER A 96 -11.80 10.09 4.67
C SER A 96 -12.56 9.00 5.42
N PHE A 97 -11.99 8.55 6.55
CA PHE A 97 -12.70 7.63 7.45
C PHE A 97 -13.95 8.30 8.03
N LEU A 98 -13.85 9.60 8.34
CA LEU A 98 -14.98 10.36 8.88
C LEU A 98 -16.18 10.36 7.94
N GLU A 99 -15.97 10.59 6.64
CA GLU A 99 -17.06 10.64 5.65
C GLU A 99 -17.59 9.25 5.27
N GLU A 100 -16.72 8.24 5.14
CA GLU A 100 -17.12 6.90 4.69
C GLU A 100 -17.63 6.01 5.84
N GLU A 101 -17.09 6.20 7.04
CA GLU A 101 -17.30 5.31 8.18
C GLU A 101 -17.98 5.97 9.38
N GLY A 102 -17.95 7.31 9.48
CA GLY A 102 -18.58 8.08 10.55
C GLY A 102 -17.69 8.37 11.77
N PHE A 103 -16.41 7.99 11.71
CA PHE A 103 -15.42 8.21 12.78
C PHE A 103 -14.02 8.36 12.17
N ALA A 104 -13.10 8.99 12.92
CA ALA A 104 -11.67 8.99 12.64
C ALA A 104 -10.97 7.77 13.26
N LEU A 105 -9.75 7.47 12.82
CA LEU A 105 -8.94 6.42 13.46
C LEU A 105 -8.64 6.75 14.93
N ASP A 106 -8.39 8.02 15.23
CA ASP A 106 -8.09 8.49 16.58
C ASP A 106 -9.27 8.27 17.56
N ASP A 107 -10.50 8.14 17.05
CA ASP A 107 -11.68 7.86 17.88
C ASP A 107 -11.74 6.40 18.37
N ILE A 108 -11.18 5.46 17.60
CA ILE A 108 -11.42 4.02 17.80
C ILE A 108 -10.16 3.19 18.08
N TYR A 109 -8.96 3.78 17.95
CA TYR A 109 -7.73 2.99 17.96
C TYR A 109 -7.45 2.29 19.30
N GLN A 110 -7.97 2.83 20.41
CA GLN A 110 -7.71 2.33 21.76
C GLN A 110 -8.40 0.98 22.04
N ASP A 111 -9.47 0.67 21.32
CA ASP A 111 -10.23 -0.58 21.48
C ASP A 111 -9.52 -1.78 20.83
N PHE A 112 -8.40 -1.53 20.16
CA PHE A 112 -7.62 -2.55 19.45
C PHE A 112 -6.22 -2.67 20.03
N LYS A 113 -5.68 -3.89 19.98
CA LYS A 113 -4.27 -4.16 20.34
C LYS A 113 -3.25 -3.33 19.55
N SER A 114 -3.66 -2.80 18.40
CA SER A 114 -2.85 -1.93 17.56
C SER A 114 -3.76 -1.13 16.63
N ALA A 115 -3.55 0.18 16.55
CA ALA A 115 -4.25 1.08 15.62
C ALA A 115 -4.13 0.63 14.15
N CYS A 116 -3.06 -0.08 13.80
CA CYS A 116 -2.83 -0.60 12.46
C CYS A 116 -3.88 -1.64 12.02
N ILE A 117 -4.59 -2.26 12.97
CA ILE A 117 -5.66 -3.24 12.68
C ILE A 117 -6.87 -2.55 12.04
N PRO A 118 -7.59 -1.64 12.72
CA PRO A 118 -8.72 -0.94 12.10
C PRO A 118 -8.28 -0.07 10.92
N CYS A 119 -7.16 0.66 11.05
CA CYS A 119 -6.60 1.48 9.96
C CYS A 119 -6.43 0.68 8.66
N GLY A 120 -5.76 -0.49 8.73
CA GLY A 120 -5.53 -1.32 7.56
C GLY A 120 -6.81 -1.94 6.98
N VAL A 121 -7.84 -2.18 7.80
CA VAL A 121 -9.13 -2.72 7.32
C VAL A 121 -9.89 -1.65 6.54
N PHE A 122 -10.16 -0.49 7.15
CA PHE A 122 -10.94 0.57 6.53
C PHE A 122 -10.24 1.19 5.32
N ARG A 123 -8.94 1.50 5.43
CA ARG A 123 -8.18 2.05 4.29
C ARG A 123 -8.21 1.14 3.07
N ARG A 124 -8.07 -0.17 3.25
CA ARG A 124 -8.13 -1.12 2.12
C ARG A 124 -9.53 -1.23 1.55
N ASN A 125 -10.57 -1.17 2.39
CA ASN A 125 -11.96 -1.19 1.94
C ASN A 125 -12.31 0.06 1.12
N ILE A 126 -12.05 1.26 1.66
CA ILE A 126 -12.28 2.55 0.98
C ILE A 126 -11.52 2.63 -0.33
N LEU A 127 -10.23 2.26 -0.35
CA LEU A 127 -9.44 2.24 -1.59
C LEU A 127 -10.03 1.31 -2.64
N ASN A 128 -10.45 0.10 -2.24
CA ASN A 128 -11.01 -0.88 -3.18
C ASN A 128 -12.35 -0.41 -3.74
N LYS A 129 -13.26 0.03 -2.86
CA LYS A 129 -14.59 0.52 -3.22
C LYS A 129 -14.49 1.71 -4.17
N THR A 130 -13.65 2.70 -3.83
CA THR A 130 -13.43 3.89 -4.68
C THR A 130 -12.85 3.50 -6.04
N ALA A 131 -11.84 2.62 -6.08
CA ALA A 131 -11.26 2.16 -7.34
C ALA A 131 -12.28 1.38 -8.19
N TYR A 132 -13.13 0.56 -7.56
CA TYR A 132 -14.20 -0.17 -8.24
C TYR A 132 -15.26 0.78 -8.82
N GLU A 133 -15.69 1.79 -8.06
CA GLU A 133 -16.66 2.80 -8.50
C GLU A 133 -16.13 3.64 -9.69
N LEU A 134 -14.83 3.91 -9.72
CA LEU A 134 -14.16 4.60 -10.83
C LEU A 134 -13.98 3.71 -12.07
N GLY A 135 -14.22 2.40 -11.96
CA GLY A 135 -13.94 1.44 -13.04
C GLY A 135 -12.44 1.17 -13.25
N ALA A 136 -11.61 1.38 -12.22
CA ALA A 136 -10.18 1.13 -12.32
C ALA A 136 -9.91 -0.36 -12.54
N SER A 137 -9.01 -0.67 -13.48
CA SER A 137 -8.58 -2.03 -13.77
C SER A 137 -7.66 -2.57 -12.67
N LYS A 138 -6.82 -1.71 -12.09
CA LYS A 138 -5.82 -2.07 -11.06
C LYS A 138 -5.60 -0.95 -10.06
N ILE A 139 -5.16 -1.31 -8.85
CA ILE A 139 -4.67 -0.36 -7.83
C ILE A 139 -3.14 -0.48 -7.72
N ALA A 140 -2.41 0.57 -8.07
CA ALA A 140 -0.99 0.66 -7.84
C ALA A 140 -0.70 1.11 -6.39
N THR A 141 0.19 0.38 -5.71
CA THR A 141 0.61 0.70 -4.35
C THR A 141 2.12 0.84 -4.26
N GLY A 142 2.60 1.73 -3.39
CA GLY A 142 4.03 1.97 -3.17
C GLY A 142 4.75 0.93 -2.31
N HIS A 143 4.35 -0.34 -2.34
CA HIS A 143 5.09 -1.37 -1.60
C HIS A 143 6.43 -1.62 -2.29
N ASN A 144 7.51 -1.41 -1.54
CA ASN A 144 8.87 -1.54 -2.02
C ASN A 144 9.49 -2.91 -1.65
N LEU A 145 10.73 -3.17 -2.06
CA LEU A 145 11.43 -4.43 -1.79
C LEU A 145 11.52 -4.74 -0.28
N ASP A 146 11.74 -3.73 0.55
CA ASP A 146 11.82 -3.87 2.00
C ASP A 146 10.47 -4.27 2.61
N ASP A 147 9.37 -3.69 2.15
CA ASP A 147 8.02 -4.04 2.60
C ASP A 147 7.67 -5.51 2.32
N GLU A 148 8.13 -6.02 1.18
CA GLU A 148 7.90 -7.39 0.73
C GLU A 148 8.69 -8.39 1.56
N ILE A 149 9.98 -8.18 1.78
CA ILE A 149 10.78 -9.06 2.63
C ILE A 149 10.31 -9.04 4.08
N GLN A 150 9.85 -7.88 4.59
CA GLN A 150 9.23 -7.79 5.91
C GLN A 150 7.95 -8.63 5.98
N SER A 151 7.07 -8.48 4.98
CA SER A 151 5.83 -9.26 4.89
C SER A 151 6.09 -10.76 4.80
N PHE A 152 7.13 -11.15 4.05
CA PHE A 152 7.57 -12.53 3.91
C PHE A 152 8.02 -13.10 5.25
N LEU A 153 8.95 -12.43 5.94
CA LEU A 153 9.44 -12.86 7.24
C LEU A 153 8.33 -12.93 8.30
N MET A 154 7.41 -11.97 8.30
CA MET A 154 6.23 -11.98 9.17
C MET A 154 5.30 -13.17 8.90
N SER A 155 5.15 -13.58 7.65
CA SER A 155 4.30 -14.71 7.27
C SER A 155 5.00 -16.04 7.57
N PHE A 156 6.30 -16.12 7.28
CA PHE A 156 7.18 -17.24 7.62
C PHE A 156 7.20 -17.51 9.12
N ALA A 157 7.40 -16.49 9.95
CA ALA A 157 7.41 -16.64 11.40
C ALA A 157 6.08 -17.15 11.99
N ARG A 158 4.97 -16.96 11.28
CA ARG A 158 3.64 -17.46 11.68
C ARG A 158 3.28 -18.82 11.09
N GLY A 159 4.10 -19.35 10.16
CA GLY A 159 3.75 -20.54 9.39
C GLY A 159 2.53 -20.33 8.47
N ASP A 160 2.26 -19.10 8.05
CA ASP A 160 1.10 -18.75 7.22
C ASP A 160 1.42 -18.99 5.74
N THR A 161 1.36 -20.25 5.32
CA THR A 161 1.70 -20.67 3.95
C THR A 161 0.70 -20.17 2.91
N ILE A 162 -0.54 -19.87 3.30
CA ILE A 162 -1.56 -19.32 2.40
C ILE A 162 -1.16 -17.90 1.97
N LYS A 163 -0.57 -17.10 2.86
CA LYS A 163 -0.10 -15.77 2.47
C LYS A 163 1.01 -15.80 1.42
N PHE A 164 1.79 -16.88 1.35
CA PHE A 164 2.85 -17.02 0.36
C PHE A 164 2.34 -17.04 -1.09
N SER A 165 1.12 -17.54 -1.33
CA SER A 165 0.52 -17.50 -2.67
C SER A 165 0.12 -16.08 -3.12
N LYS A 166 0.07 -15.12 -2.19
CA LYS A 166 -0.34 -13.73 -2.45
C LYS A 166 0.85 -12.79 -2.59
N PHE A 167 2.04 -13.33 -2.82
CA PHE A 167 3.23 -12.52 -3.06
C PHE A 167 3.58 -12.47 -4.53
N GLY A 168 4.06 -11.30 -4.92
CA GLY A 168 4.35 -10.97 -6.29
C GLY A 168 4.12 -9.47 -6.54
N PRO A 169 4.52 -9.00 -7.73
CA PRO A 169 4.30 -7.63 -8.15
C PRO A 169 2.85 -7.37 -8.59
N GLU A 170 2.06 -8.42 -8.85
CA GLU A 170 0.62 -8.38 -9.13
C GLU A 170 -0.10 -9.39 -8.23
N LEU A 171 -1.31 -9.05 -7.78
CA LEU A 171 -2.22 -9.96 -7.10
C LEU A 171 -3.32 -10.44 -8.05
N ASP A 172 -3.64 -11.73 -7.98
CA ASP A 172 -4.69 -12.33 -8.79
C ASP A 172 -6.07 -11.71 -8.54
N VAL A 173 -6.88 -11.68 -9.59
CA VAL A 173 -8.30 -11.33 -9.50
C VAL A 173 -9.04 -12.51 -8.88
N ILE A 174 -9.46 -12.35 -7.62
CA ILE A 174 -10.16 -13.39 -6.86
C ILE A 174 -11.66 -13.11 -6.70
N HIS A 175 -12.14 -11.93 -7.08
CA HIS A 175 -13.55 -11.56 -7.06
C HIS A 175 -13.80 -10.34 -7.97
N PRO A 176 -14.93 -10.23 -8.71
CA PRO A 176 -15.19 -9.11 -9.62
C PRO A 176 -15.20 -7.71 -8.96
N LYS A 177 -15.65 -7.62 -7.70
CA LYS A 177 -15.62 -6.38 -6.89
C LYS A 177 -14.27 -6.08 -6.22
N LEU A 178 -13.28 -6.97 -6.32
CA LEU A 178 -11.95 -6.73 -5.77
C LEU A 178 -10.99 -6.33 -6.89
N ILE A 179 -10.56 -5.07 -6.87
CA ILE A 179 -9.61 -4.57 -7.85
C ILE A 179 -8.22 -5.14 -7.54
N PRO A 180 -7.56 -5.82 -8.50
CA PRO A 180 -6.23 -6.39 -8.30
C PRO A 180 -5.21 -5.29 -7.99
N ARG A 181 -4.22 -5.62 -7.17
CA ARG A 181 -3.17 -4.67 -6.76
C ARG A 181 -1.87 -4.97 -7.49
N ILE A 182 -1.22 -3.91 -7.97
CA ILE A 182 0.12 -3.97 -8.51
C ILE A 182 1.10 -3.18 -7.64
N LYS A 183 2.37 -3.59 -7.70
CA LYS A 183 3.47 -3.02 -6.90
C LYS A 183 4.62 -2.63 -7.83
N PRO A 184 4.58 -1.45 -8.48
CA PRO A 184 5.67 -1.02 -9.37
C PRO A 184 7.04 -0.93 -8.69
N LEU A 185 7.08 -0.77 -7.36
CA LEU A 185 8.32 -0.67 -6.58
C LEU A 185 8.80 -2.03 -6.02
N TRP A 186 8.22 -3.16 -6.42
CA TRP A 186 8.45 -4.48 -5.82
C TRP A 186 9.93 -4.90 -5.73
N ASN A 187 10.77 -4.46 -6.66
CA ASN A 187 12.21 -4.72 -6.71
C ASN A 187 13.08 -3.48 -6.41
N THR A 188 12.50 -2.39 -5.90
CA THR A 188 13.18 -1.14 -5.56
C THR A 188 13.32 -1.02 -4.05
N SER A 189 14.53 -0.75 -3.54
CA SER A 189 14.77 -0.68 -2.09
C SER A 189 14.21 0.60 -1.49
N GLU A 190 13.79 0.57 -0.22
CA GLU A 190 13.32 1.77 0.50
C GLU A 190 14.38 2.89 0.50
N LYS A 191 15.67 2.49 0.57
CA LYS A 191 16.80 3.41 0.49
C LYS A 191 16.87 4.14 -0.86
N ASP A 192 16.66 3.41 -1.95
CA ASP A 192 16.62 4.01 -3.29
C ASP A 192 15.44 4.97 -3.45
N VAL A 193 14.26 4.60 -2.92
CA VAL A 193 13.09 5.48 -2.91
C VAL A 193 13.37 6.77 -2.15
N GLY A 194 13.93 6.66 -0.93
CA GLY A 194 14.27 7.83 -0.11
C GLY A 194 15.33 8.71 -0.77
N LEU A 195 16.36 8.10 -1.36
CA LEU A 195 17.41 8.82 -2.07
C LEU A 195 16.86 9.55 -3.31
N TRP A 196 15.95 8.92 -4.07
CA TRP A 196 15.26 9.57 -5.18
C TRP A 196 14.49 10.82 -4.72
N ALA A 197 13.72 10.71 -3.64
CA ALA A 197 12.94 11.83 -3.13
C ALA A 197 13.83 13.02 -2.73
N VAL A 198 14.94 12.75 -2.01
CA VAL A 198 15.90 13.78 -1.57
C VAL A 198 16.64 14.41 -2.74
N LEU A 199 17.13 13.64 -3.71
CA LEU A 199 17.87 14.18 -4.86
C LEU A 199 17.00 15.04 -5.78
N ASN A 200 15.70 14.75 -5.81
CA ASN A 200 14.74 15.45 -6.65
C ASN A 200 13.98 16.56 -5.93
N ASP A 201 14.22 16.76 -4.63
CA ASP A 201 13.53 17.75 -3.80
C ASP A 201 12.00 17.59 -3.89
N ILE A 202 11.55 16.34 -3.83
CA ILE A 202 10.13 16.00 -3.97
C ILE A 202 9.42 16.33 -2.66
N ASP A 203 8.27 17.01 -2.76
CA ASP A 203 7.39 17.25 -1.63
C ASP A 203 6.81 15.93 -1.11
N ILE A 204 7.29 15.45 0.03
CA ILE A 204 6.89 14.20 0.65
C ILE A 204 6.58 14.40 2.12
N HIS A 205 5.61 13.66 2.61
CA HIS A 205 5.39 13.53 4.04
C HIS A 205 6.45 12.61 4.65
N LEU A 206 7.33 13.21 5.45
CA LEU A 206 8.49 12.55 6.06
C LEU A 206 8.17 11.91 7.41
N ASP A 207 7.11 12.34 8.08
CA ASP A 207 6.83 11.86 9.43
C ASP A 207 6.42 10.38 9.43
N GLU A 208 6.88 9.67 10.45
CA GLU A 208 6.41 8.32 10.72
C GLU A 208 5.09 8.37 11.47
N CYS A 209 4.14 7.52 11.07
CA CYS A 209 2.85 7.43 11.75
C CYS A 209 3.07 7.14 13.26
N PRO A 210 2.42 7.89 14.17
CA PRO A 210 2.64 7.76 15.61
C PRO A 210 2.34 6.37 16.13
N TYR A 211 1.48 5.60 15.46
CA TYR A 211 1.12 4.24 15.86
C TYR A 211 2.00 3.13 15.24
N SER A 212 2.87 3.46 14.29
CA SER A 212 3.61 2.47 13.48
C SER A 212 4.63 1.64 14.28
N HIS A 213 5.27 2.27 15.29
CA HIS A 213 6.30 1.67 16.13
C HIS A 213 5.80 0.49 16.99
N LEU A 214 4.49 0.40 17.24
CA LEU A 214 3.87 -0.69 17.99
C LEU A 214 3.79 -2.01 17.20
N SER A 215 4.10 -1.98 15.90
CA SER A 215 3.90 -3.11 15.01
C SER A 215 5.09 -4.10 15.00
N LEU A 216 4.80 -5.38 14.76
CA LEU A 216 5.85 -6.39 14.48
C LEU A 216 6.69 -6.01 13.24
N ARG A 217 6.08 -5.32 12.28
CA ARG A 217 6.75 -4.87 11.06
C ARG A 217 7.91 -3.93 11.38
N ALA A 218 7.74 -2.99 12.32
CA ALA A 218 8.79 -2.07 12.75
C ALA A 218 10.02 -2.82 13.30
N LYS A 219 9.81 -3.84 14.15
CA LYS A 219 10.89 -4.67 14.69
C LYS A 219 11.65 -5.45 13.62
N ILE A 220 10.94 -5.96 12.61
CA ILE A 220 11.56 -6.68 11.49
C ILE A 220 12.33 -5.71 10.58
N LYS A 221 11.80 -4.51 10.35
CA LYS A 221 12.50 -3.43 9.61
C LYS A 221 13.83 -3.11 10.27
N GLU A 222 13.84 -2.91 11.59
CA GLU A 222 15.08 -2.66 12.36
C GLU A 222 16.08 -3.82 12.23
N PHE A 223 15.63 -5.06 12.41
CA PHE A 223 16.47 -6.25 12.23
C PHE A 223 17.11 -6.31 10.83
N LEU A 224 16.31 -6.06 9.78
CA LEU A 224 16.78 -6.08 8.39
C LEU A 224 17.76 -4.94 8.09
N ASN A 225 17.51 -3.74 8.62
CA ASN A 225 18.42 -2.60 8.46
C ASN A 225 19.77 -2.87 9.12
N ASN A 226 19.77 -3.33 10.37
CA ASN A 226 21.00 -3.69 11.09
C ASN A 226 21.78 -4.80 10.37
N SER A 227 21.07 -5.76 9.79
CA SER A 227 21.68 -6.87 9.04
C SER A 227 22.24 -6.41 7.69
N GLU A 228 21.56 -5.50 6.99
CA GLU A 228 22.03 -4.91 5.73
C GLU A 228 23.28 -4.04 5.93
N ASP A 229 23.35 -3.29 7.03
CA ASP A 229 24.53 -2.49 7.38
C ASP A 229 25.75 -3.37 7.69
N ALA A 230 25.53 -4.50 8.37
CA ALA A 230 26.59 -5.48 8.64
C ALA A 230 27.00 -6.29 7.40
N TYR A 231 26.04 -6.61 6.53
CA TYR A 231 26.22 -7.44 5.34
C TYR A 231 25.48 -6.84 4.14
N PRO A 232 26.11 -5.91 3.39
CA PRO A 232 25.47 -5.26 2.25
C PRO A 232 24.99 -6.25 1.19
N GLY A 233 23.76 -6.07 0.71
CA GLY A 233 23.10 -6.95 -0.24
C GLY A 233 22.28 -8.09 0.39
N LEU A 234 22.23 -8.20 1.72
CA LEU A 234 21.45 -9.22 2.42
C LEU A 234 19.96 -9.16 2.08
N LYS A 235 19.35 -7.98 2.03
CA LYS A 235 17.94 -7.80 1.67
C LYS A 235 17.65 -8.29 0.25
N ASN A 236 18.53 -7.98 -0.70
CA ASN A 236 18.43 -8.47 -2.08
C ASN A 236 18.58 -9.99 -2.13
N ASN A 237 19.53 -10.56 -1.40
CA ASN A 237 19.69 -12.01 -1.32
C ASN A 237 18.44 -12.69 -0.75
N ILE A 238 17.83 -12.13 0.30
CA ILE A 238 16.56 -12.62 0.85
C ILE A 238 15.46 -12.57 -0.21
N MET A 239 15.31 -11.44 -0.92
CA MET A 239 14.32 -11.29 -1.99
C MET A 239 14.54 -12.33 -3.12
N GLU A 240 15.79 -12.56 -3.54
CA GLU A 240 16.11 -13.55 -4.57
C GLU A 240 15.88 -14.99 -4.10
N SER A 241 16.23 -15.31 -2.85
CA SER A 241 15.87 -16.59 -2.23
C SER A 241 14.37 -16.79 -2.20
N PHE A 242 13.64 -15.75 -1.82
CA PHE A 242 12.19 -15.73 -1.75
C PHE A 242 11.54 -16.00 -3.12
N LYS A 243 11.96 -15.29 -4.18
CA LYS A 243 11.48 -15.53 -5.55
C LYS A 243 11.69 -16.98 -6.02
N LYS A 244 12.83 -17.58 -5.64
CA LYS A 244 13.15 -18.98 -5.99
C LYS A 244 12.34 -20.00 -5.18
N ILE A 245 12.05 -19.71 -3.91
CA ILE A 245 11.30 -20.61 -3.03
C ILE A 245 9.80 -20.54 -3.33
N LEU A 246 9.29 -19.40 -3.76
CA LEU A 246 7.88 -19.18 -4.08
C LEU A 246 7.36 -19.86 -5.36
N THR A 247 8.04 -20.88 -5.88
CA THR A 247 7.47 -21.76 -6.90
C THR A 247 6.45 -22.71 -6.26
N PHE A 248 5.31 -22.17 -5.82
CA PHE A 248 4.16 -22.98 -5.42
C PHE A 248 3.01 -22.69 -6.37
N GLU A 249 2.70 -23.68 -7.22
CA GLU A 249 1.37 -23.79 -7.82
C GLU A 249 0.38 -23.88 -6.67
N ASN A 250 -0.49 -22.88 -6.54
CA ASN A 250 -1.52 -22.88 -5.51
C ASN A 250 -2.89 -22.81 -6.14
N ASP A 251 -3.52 -23.98 -6.17
CA ASP A 251 -4.93 -24.26 -6.46
C ASP A 251 -5.86 -23.80 -5.30
N ILE A 252 -5.45 -22.79 -4.52
CA ILE A 252 -6.27 -22.26 -3.42
C ILE A 252 -7.26 -21.26 -4.01
N GLN A 253 -8.33 -21.76 -4.62
CA GLN A 253 -9.52 -20.97 -4.87
C GLN A 253 -10.13 -20.59 -3.52
N ALA A 254 -9.82 -19.38 -3.05
CA ALA A 254 -10.56 -18.77 -1.96
C ALA A 254 -11.97 -18.44 -2.49
N ASN A 255 -12.96 -19.28 -2.18
CA ASN A 255 -14.36 -18.97 -2.44
C ASN A 255 -14.76 -17.79 -1.55
N LEU A 256 -14.76 -16.59 -2.13
CA LEU A 256 -15.24 -15.38 -1.47
C LEU A 256 -16.75 -15.26 -1.65
N ASN A 257 -17.42 -14.89 -0.57
CA ASN A 257 -18.83 -14.52 -0.55
C ASN A 257 -18.97 -13.00 -0.55
N GLU A 258 -20.20 -12.51 -0.68
CA GLU A 258 -20.53 -11.09 -0.44
C GLU A 258 -21.06 -10.91 0.98
N CYS A 259 -20.62 -9.84 1.65
CA CYS A 259 -20.99 -9.49 3.01
C CYS A 259 -22.50 -9.24 3.10
N LYS A 260 -23.20 -9.86 4.06
CA LYS A 260 -24.65 -9.68 4.26
C LYS A 260 -25.06 -8.24 4.60
N LEU A 261 -24.14 -7.40 5.09
CA LEU A 261 -24.42 -6.03 5.52
C LEU A 261 -24.10 -4.98 4.47
N CYS A 262 -22.96 -5.09 3.78
CA CYS A 262 -22.50 -4.07 2.82
C CYS A 262 -22.33 -4.57 1.39
N GLY A 263 -22.48 -5.87 1.13
CA GLY A 263 -22.30 -6.46 -0.21
C GLY A 263 -20.84 -6.51 -0.70
N GLU A 264 -19.87 -6.14 0.15
CA GLU A 264 -18.44 -6.20 -0.17
C GLU A 264 -17.88 -7.64 -0.05
N PRO A 265 -16.84 -8.00 -0.82
CA PRO A 265 -16.28 -9.35 -0.81
C PRO A 265 -15.64 -9.73 0.53
N THR A 266 -15.87 -10.96 0.97
CA THR A 266 -15.41 -11.46 2.28
C THR A 266 -15.30 -12.98 2.29
N SER A 267 -14.38 -13.51 3.11
CA SER A 267 -14.27 -14.96 3.38
C SER A 267 -15.25 -15.46 4.45
N SER A 268 -16.03 -14.56 5.05
CA SER A 268 -16.96 -14.80 6.15
C SER A 268 -18.36 -14.29 5.79
N GLU A 269 -19.39 -14.52 6.62
CA GLU A 269 -20.74 -13.99 6.33
C GLU A 269 -20.81 -12.45 6.41
N ILE A 270 -20.03 -11.87 7.32
CA ILE A 270 -19.90 -10.42 7.53
C ILE A 270 -18.42 -10.07 7.30
N CYS A 271 -18.14 -8.97 6.62
CA CYS A 271 -16.78 -8.53 6.38
C CYS A 271 -16.18 -7.88 7.64
N LYS A 272 -14.84 -7.85 7.71
CA LYS A 272 -14.14 -7.33 8.89
C LYS A 272 -14.43 -5.85 9.18
N ALA A 273 -14.68 -5.05 8.15
CA ALA A 273 -15.05 -3.65 8.31
C ALA A 273 -16.40 -3.50 9.03
N CYS A 274 -17.41 -4.26 8.61
CA CYS A 274 -18.71 -4.26 9.27
C CYS A 274 -18.65 -4.83 10.69
N GLU A 275 -17.87 -5.89 10.93
CA GLU A 275 -17.65 -6.40 12.29
C GLU A 275 -17.06 -5.32 13.20
N ILE A 276 -16.03 -4.59 12.74
CA ILE A 276 -15.40 -3.53 13.52
C ILE A 276 -16.38 -2.38 13.76
N LYS A 277 -17.16 -1.96 12.75
CA LYS A 277 -18.19 -0.93 12.93
C LYS A 277 -19.21 -1.30 14.00
N GLN A 278 -19.68 -2.54 14.00
CA GLN A 278 -20.65 -2.99 14.99
C GLN A 278 -20.08 -2.95 16.42
N LEU A 279 -18.79 -3.26 16.60
CA LEU A 279 -18.13 -3.14 17.90
C LEU A 279 -18.09 -1.67 18.35
N VAL A 280 -17.61 -0.77 17.48
CA VAL A 280 -17.52 0.67 17.79
C VAL A 280 -18.89 1.27 18.12
N SER A 281 -19.95 0.90 17.39
CA SER A 281 -21.31 1.41 17.66
C SER A 281 -21.89 0.92 18.99
N GLN A 282 -21.54 -0.28 19.45
CA GLN A 282 -22.02 -0.84 20.73
C GLN A 282 -21.36 -0.16 21.93
N ASP A 283 -20.08 0.19 21.82
CA ASP A 283 -19.37 0.90 22.88
C ASP A 283 -19.92 2.32 23.09
N CYS A 284 -20.33 3.01 22.02
CA CYS A 284 -21.02 4.31 22.12
C CYS A 284 -22.37 4.24 22.87
N GLU A 285 -23.14 3.15 22.75
CA GLU A 285 -24.41 3.00 23.48
C GLU A 285 -24.18 2.74 24.98
N SER A 286 -23.08 2.08 25.36
CA SER A 286 -22.73 1.80 26.76
C SER A 286 -22.26 3.03 27.53
N HIS A 287 -21.73 4.05 26.85
CA HIS A 287 -21.26 5.29 27.47
C HIS A 287 -22.35 6.37 27.66
N VAL A 288 -23.52 6.20 27.04
CA VAL A 288 -24.67 7.12 27.19
C VAL A 288 -25.58 6.72 28.36
N SER A 289 -25.43 5.51 28.90
CA SER A 289 -26.22 5.02 30.04
C SER A 289 -25.66 5.37 31.43
N ASP A 290 -24.50 6.05 31.51
CA ASP A 290 -23.80 6.39 32.76
C ASP A 290 -23.76 7.92 33.06
N GLU A 291 -24.64 8.72 32.43
CA GLU A 291 -24.94 10.11 32.83
C GLU A 291 -26.38 10.25 33.39
#